data_AF-A0A1Y4A3H1-F1
#
_entry.id   AF-A0A1Y4A3H1-F1
#
_cell.length_a   1.000
_cell.length_b   1.000
_cell.length_c   1.000
_cell.angle_alpha   90.00
_cell.angle_beta   90.00
_cell.angle_gamma   90.00
#
_symmetry.space_group_name_H-M   'P 1'
#
loop_
_entity.id
_entity.type
_entity.pdbx_description
1 polymer ?
#
loop_
_entity_poly.entity_id
_entity_poly.type
_entity_poly.pdbx_seq_one_letter_code
_entity_poly.pdbx_strand_id
1 'polypeptide(L)'
;MKSEFEVYMETGILGGYVPERAIGLRNENMITPIYRDTSYHETEHGMELRREMIVGGRTFFVRSIFSTAEEAKTPTEQMLQIIDSDLEKGSL
;
A
#
# COMPACT_ATOMS: atom_id res chain seq x y z
N MET A 1 -21.28 -9.57 -8.45
CA MET A 1 -20.04 -8.78 -8.40
C MET A 1 -19.13 -9.31 -9.49
N LYS A 2 -18.47 -8.44 -10.26
CA LYS A 2 -17.53 -8.89 -11.30
C LYS A 2 -16.38 -9.68 -10.64
N SER A 3 -15.96 -10.74 -11.30
CA SER A 3 -14.74 -11.48 -11.00
C SER A 3 -13.51 -10.61 -11.26
N GLU A 4 -12.37 -11.00 -10.70
CA GLU A 4 -11.11 -10.28 -10.89
C GLU A 4 -10.63 -10.34 -12.34
N PHE A 5 -10.94 -11.44 -13.03
CA PHE A 5 -10.69 -11.58 -14.46
C PHE A 5 -11.51 -10.57 -15.28
N GLU A 6 -12.81 -10.43 -15.00
CA GLU A 6 -13.66 -9.45 -15.70
C GLU A 6 -13.20 -8.01 -15.46
N VAL A 7 -12.80 -7.67 -14.23
CA VAL A 7 -12.24 -6.34 -13.93
C VAL A 7 -10.94 -6.10 -14.70
N TYR A 8 -10.05 -7.10 -14.77
CA TYR A 8 -8.81 -6.98 -15.52
C TYR A 8 -9.06 -6.81 -17.04
N MET A 9 -9.98 -7.58 -17.61
CA MET A 9 -10.32 -7.47 -19.03
C MET A 9 -10.90 -6.10 -19.40
N GLU A 10 -11.63 -5.46 -18.48
CA GLU A 10 -12.23 -4.14 -18.70
C GLU A 10 -11.26 -2.98 -18.46
N THR A 11 -10.42 -3.08 -17.43
CA THR A 11 -9.60 -1.95 -16.95
C THR A 11 -8.11 -2.09 -17.29
N GLY A 12 -7.66 -3.28 -17.63
CA GLY A 12 -6.24 -3.63 -17.69
C GLY A 12 -5.56 -3.70 -16.33
N ILE A 13 -6.33 -3.67 -15.23
CA ILE A 13 -5.82 -3.62 -13.85
C ILE A 13 -6.30 -4.84 -13.03
N LEU A 14 -5.35 -5.52 -12.40
CA LEU A 14 -5.57 -6.57 -11.40
C LEU A 14 -4.90 -6.15 -10.08
N GLY A 15 -5.48 -6.52 -8.94
CA GLY A 15 -4.95 -6.14 -7.62
C GLY A 15 -5.18 -4.66 -7.27
N GLY A 16 -6.14 -4.00 -7.94
CA GLY A 16 -6.54 -2.64 -7.61
C GLY A 16 -7.16 -2.54 -6.21
N TYR A 17 -7.08 -1.35 -5.59
CA TYR A 17 -7.74 -1.09 -4.32
C TYR A 17 -9.27 -1.13 -4.46
N VAL A 18 -9.92 -2.11 -3.83
CA VAL A 18 -11.39 -2.27 -3.83
C VAL A 18 -11.89 -2.31 -2.37
N PRO A 19 -12.18 -1.14 -1.76
CA PRO A 19 -12.54 -1.06 -0.35
C PRO A 19 -13.84 -1.79 -0.01
N GLU A 20 -14.76 -1.92 -0.97
CA GLU A 20 -16.03 -2.63 -0.81
C GLU A 20 -15.85 -4.14 -0.58
N ARG A 21 -14.66 -4.68 -0.88
CA ARG A 21 -14.30 -6.10 -0.68
C ARG A 21 -13.47 -6.32 0.58
N ALA A 22 -13.13 -5.26 1.33
CA ALA A 22 -12.39 -5.38 2.58
C ALA A 22 -13.23 -6.12 3.63
N ILE A 23 -12.58 -6.98 4.41
CA ILE A 23 -13.19 -7.64 5.56
C ILE A 23 -12.59 -7.04 6.84
N GLY A 24 -13.43 -6.80 7.85
CA GLY A 24 -12.95 -6.30 9.15
C GLY A 24 -12.55 -7.46 10.05
N LEU A 25 -11.28 -7.51 10.46
CA LEU A 25 -10.84 -8.36 11.57
C LEU A 25 -11.04 -7.59 12.87
N ARG A 26 -11.94 -8.07 13.74
CA ARG A 26 -12.18 -7.46 15.05
C ARG A 26 -11.23 -8.05 16.08
N ASN A 27 -10.49 -7.16 16.75
CA ASN A 27 -9.74 -7.40 17.98
C ASN A 27 -10.45 -6.69 19.15
N GLU A 28 -9.94 -6.83 20.38
CA GLU A 28 -10.59 -6.33 21.60
C GLU A 28 -11.00 -4.85 21.54
N ASN A 29 -10.15 -3.99 20.96
CA ASN A 29 -10.37 -2.53 20.90
C ASN A 29 -10.31 -1.94 19.48
N MET A 30 -10.11 -2.76 18.44
CA MET A 30 -9.84 -2.27 17.08
C MET A 30 -10.46 -3.17 16.01
N ILE A 31 -10.86 -2.57 14.89
CA ILE A 31 -11.21 -3.29 13.67
C ILE A 31 -10.14 -3.00 12.63
N THR A 32 -9.39 -4.02 12.23
CA THR A 32 -8.36 -3.92 11.19
C THR A 32 -8.95 -4.32 9.85
N PRO A 33 -8.90 -3.47 8.81
CA PRO A 33 -9.32 -3.84 7.47
C PRO A 33 -8.31 -4.82 6.86
N ILE A 34 -8.80 -5.96 6.39
CA ILE A 34 -8.04 -6.98 5.67
C ILE A 34 -8.48 -6.99 4.21
N TYR A 35 -7.52 -6.80 3.31
CA TYR A 35 -7.74 -6.87 1.86
C TYR A 35 -7.28 -8.23 1.34
N ARG A 36 -8.11 -8.89 0.53
CA ARG A 36 -7.85 -10.27 0.04
C ARG A 36 -6.60 -10.39 -0.82
N ASP A 37 -6.22 -9.30 -1.48
CA ASP A 37 -5.09 -9.18 -2.39
C ASP A 37 -3.83 -8.63 -1.69
N THR A 38 -3.87 -8.49 -0.37
CA THR A 38 -2.76 -7.97 0.44
C THR A 38 -2.31 -9.01 1.46
N SER A 39 -1.02 -9.29 1.50
CA SER A 39 -0.41 -10.08 2.56
C SER A 39 0.19 -9.17 3.62
N TYR A 40 0.00 -9.54 4.89
CA TYR A 40 0.48 -8.81 6.06
C TYR A 40 1.60 -9.61 6.69
N HIS A 41 2.73 -8.96 6.94
CA HIS A 41 3.91 -9.58 7.52
C HIS A 41 4.45 -8.72 8.65
N GLU A 42 4.53 -9.29 9.85
CA GLU A 42 5.29 -8.68 10.93
C GLU A 42 6.79 -8.94 10.70
N THR A 43 7.59 -7.88 10.78
CA THR A 43 9.04 -7.92 10.54
C THR A 43 9.77 -7.16 11.65
N GLU A 44 11.10 -7.24 11.67
CA GLU A 44 11.92 -6.46 12.60
C GLU A 44 11.78 -4.94 12.41
N HIS A 45 11.27 -4.49 11.26
CA HIS A 45 11.05 -3.07 10.94
C HIS A 45 9.59 -2.62 11.09
N GLY A 46 8.72 -3.48 11.63
CA GLY A 46 7.29 -3.22 11.79
C GLY A 46 6.42 -4.05 10.85
N MET A 47 5.22 -3.57 10.57
CA MET A 47 4.23 -4.27 9.76
C MET A 47 4.40 -3.95 8.28
N GLU A 48 4.63 -4.97 7.46
CA GLU A 48 4.66 -4.85 6.01
C GLU A 48 3.34 -5.32 5.38
N LEU A 49 2.77 -4.48 4.52
CA LEU A 49 1.70 -4.86 3.61
C LEU A 49 2.29 -5.07 2.22
N ARG A 50 2.04 -6.22 1.62
CA ARG A 50 2.52 -6.55 0.27
C ARG A 50 1.34 -6.83 -0.64
N ARG A 51 1.35 -6.24 -1.82
CA ARG A 51 0.33 -6.41 -2.85
C ARG A 51 0.98 -6.58 -4.21
N GLU A 52 0.51 -7.56 -4.96
CA GLU A 52 0.85 -7.70 -6.37
C GLU A 52 -0.25 -7.04 -7.21
N MET A 53 0.16 -6.16 -8.11
CA MET A 53 -0.74 -5.48 -9.03
C MET A 53 -0.31 -5.78 -10.47
N ILE A 54 -1.27 -5.97 -11.37
CA ILE A 54 -1.00 -5.99 -12.81
C ILE A 54 -1.61 -4.73 -13.40
N VAL A 55 -0.83 -3.93 -14.12
CA VAL A 55 -1.31 -2.73 -14.81
C VAL A 55 -0.80 -2.76 -16.24
N GLY A 56 -1.70 -2.85 -17.21
CA GLY A 56 -1.34 -2.88 -18.63
C GLY A 56 -0.43 -4.06 -19.00
N GLY A 57 -0.61 -5.22 -18.35
CA GLY A 57 0.20 -6.42 -18.56
C GLY A 57 1.56 -6.42 -17.88
N ARG A 58 1.89 -5.40 -17.07
CA ARG A 58 3.10 -5.34 -16.24
C ARG A 58 2.77 -5.64 -14.79
N THR A 59 3.59 -6.45 -14.14
CA THR A 59 3.47 -6.77 -12.71
C THR A 59 4.24 -5.76 -11.87
N PHE A 60 3.58 -5.25 -10.83
CA PHE A 60 4.12 -4.34 -9.83
C PHE A 60 3.98 -4.97 -8.44
N PHE A 61 5.06 -4.95 -7.67
CA PHE A 61 5.07 -5.38 -6.28
C PHE A 61 5.05 -4.15 -5.39
N VAL A 62 3.90 -3.86 -4.79
CA VAL A 62 3.72 -2.74 -3.86
C VAL A 62 3.99 -3.24 -2.45
N ARG A 63 4.93 -2.59 -1.76
CA ARG A 63 5.23 -2.84 -0.34
C ARG A 63 5.03 -1.55 0.44
N SER A 64 4.18 -1.60 1.46
CA SER A 64 4.02 -0.52 2.44
C SER A 64 4.59 -0.99 3.78
N ILE A 65 5.46 -0.18 4.38
CA ILE A 65 6.10 -0.50 5.66
C ILE A 65 5.53 0.48 6.70
N PHE A 66 4.84 -0.06 7.69
CA PHE A 66 4.34 0.68 8.84
C PHE A 66 5.27 0.40 10.02
N SER A 67 6.18 1.34 10.26
CA SER A 67 7.12 1.26 11.37
C SER A 67 6.39 1.28 12.71
N THR A 68 6.88 0.49 13.66
CA THR A 68 6.45 0.53 15.06
C THR A 68 7.30 1.47 15.92
N ALA A 69 8.30 2.15 15.33
CA ALA A 69 9.11 3.12 16.05
C ALA A 69 8.30 4.37 16.37
N GLU A 70 8.34 4.81 17.64
CA GLU A 70 7.57 5.95 18.16
C GLU A 70 7.82 7.28 17.42
N GLU A 71 8.97 7.43 16.75
CA GLU A 71 9.35 8.63 15.97
C GLU A 71 9.55 8.35 14.47
N ALA A 72 8.91 7.32 13.92
CA ALA A 72 9.00 7.08 12.49
C ALA A 72 8.36 8.25 11.70
N LYS A 73 9.18 9.00 10.95
CA LYS A 73 8.67 9.98 9.98
C LYS A 73 7.67 9.28 9.06
N THR A 74 6.49 9.85 8.92
CA THR A 74 5.46 9.32 8.03
C THR A 74 5.99 9.29 6.59
N PRO A 75 5.50 8.39 5.72
CA PRO A 75 5.90 8.38 4.31
C PRO A 75 5.74 9.74 3.63
N THR A 76 4.73 10.51 4.02
CA THR A 76 4.50 11.88 3.54
C THR A 76 5.60 12.84 4.00
N GLU A 77 5.99 12.80 5.28
CA GLU A 77 7.09 13.64 5.79
C GLU A 77 8.43 13.34 5.11
N GLN A 78 8.69 12.05 4.83
CA GLN A 78 9.88 11.63 4.09
C GLN A 78 9.84 12.13 2.64
N MET A 79 8.69 11.99 1.96
CA MET A 79 8.50 12.49 0.60
C MET A 79 8.68 14.01 0.53
N LEU A 80 8.09 14.75 1.47
CA LEU A 80 8.23 16.21 1.55
C LEU A 80 9.70 16.61 1.76
N GLN A 81 10.43 15.95 2.65
CA GLN A 81 11.86 16.21 2.83
C GLN A 81 12.69 15.99 1.58
N ILE A 82 12.39 14.95 0.79
CA ILE A 82 13.08 14.70 -0.49
C ILE A 82 12.77 15.84 -1.47
N ILE A 83 11.50 16.25 -1.57
CA ILE A 83 11.08 17.36 -2.43
C ILE A 83 11.80 18.64 -2.03
N ASP A 84 11.79 19.00 -0.74
CA ASP A 84 12.45 20.20 -0.23
C ASP A 84 13.96 20.17 -0.53
N SER A 85 14.61 19.02 -0.28
CA SER A 85 16.04 18.84 -0.55
C SER A 85 16.41 18.98 -2.03
N ASP A 86 15.53 18.56 -2.94
CA ASP A 86 15.77 18.68 -4.38
C ASP A 86 15.48 20.10 -4.91
N LEU A 87 14.49 20.79 -4.35
CA LEU A 87 14.22 22.20 -4.64
C LEU A 87 15.37 23.12 -4.19
N GLU A 88 15.97 22.84 -3.04
CA GLU A 88 17.14 23.57 -2.53
C GLU A 88 18.36 23.42 -3.47
N LYS A 89 18.57 22.23 -4.05
CA LYS A 89 19.67 21.99 -5.01
C LYS A 89 19.51 22.74 -6.33
N GLY A 90 18.29 23.09 -6.72
CA GLY A 90 17.97 23.81 -7.97
C GLY A 90 18.09 25.33 -7.88
N SER A 91 18.43 25.89 -6.71
CA SER A 91 18.51 27.33 -6.45
C SER A 91 19.93 27.92 -6.57
N LEU A 92 20.80 27.31 -7.39
CA LEU A 92 22.15 27.80 -7.74
C LEU A 92 22.21 28.36 -9.17
#